data_AF-A0A4Q3T2T2-F1
#
_entry.id   AF-A0A4Q3T2T2-F1
#
_cell.length_a   1.000
_cell.length_b   1.000
_cell.length_c   1.000
_cell.angle_alpha   90.00
_cell.angle_beta   90.00
_cell.angle_gamma   90.00
#
_symmetry.space_group_name_H-M   'P 1'
#
loop_
_entity.id
_entity.type
_entity.pdbx_description
1 polymer ?
#
loop_
_entity_poly.entity_id
_entity_poly.type
_entity_poly.pdbx_seq_one_letter_code
_entity_poly.pdbx_strand_id
1 'polypeptide(L)' 'MKVVFTILFFADTIALVVLTYLLLHLIDAGKSGTTIIEITGGMLLSIFLMILFVYRYLKTSGSSGRK' A
#
# COMPACT_ATOMS: atom_id res chain seq x y z
N MET A 1 -19.06 1.17 5.55
CA MET A 1 -17.73 1.82 5.70
C MET A 1 -16.60 0.83 5.94
N LYS A 2 -16.69 -0.08 6.92
CA LYS A 2 -15.62 -1.07 7.23
C LYS A 2 -15.21 -1.93 6.01
N VAL A 3 -16.18 -2.47 5.26
CA VAL A 3 -15.94 -3.29 4.06
C VAL A 3 -15.15 -2.55 2.99
N VAL A 4 -15.39 -1.24 2.80
CA VAL A 4 -14.67 -0.43 1.81
C VAL A 4 -13.19 -0.30 2.19
N PHE A 5 -12.88 -0.09 3.48
CA PHE A 5 -11.50 -0.06 3.96
C PHE A 5 -10.81 -1.42 3.84
N THR A 6 -11.53 -2.52 4.08
CA THR A 6 -10.99 -3.87 3.92
C THR A 6 -10.65 -4.16 2.46
N ILE A 7 -11.54 -3.81 1.51
CA ILE A 7 -11.29 -3.97 0.07
C ILE A 7 -10.11 -3.09 -0.37
N LEU A 8 -10.06 -1.83 0.06
CA LEU A 8 -8.94 -0.92 -0.23
C LEU A 8 -7.61 -1.45 0.31
N PHE A 9 -7.61 -2.03 1.51
CA PHE A 9 -6.42 -2.64 2.11
C PHE A 9 -5.90 -3.83 1.28
N PHE A 10 -6.80 -4.74 0.86
CA PHE A 10 -6.41 -5.86 -0.01
C PHE A 10 -5.93 -5.39 -1.38
N ALA A 11 -6.58 -4.39 -1.97
CA ALA A 11 -6.17 -3.83 -3.25
C ALA A 11 -4.77 -3.19 -3.16
N ASP A 12 -4.50 -2.43 -2.10
CA ASP A 12 -3.20 -1.80 -1.85
C ASP A 12 -2.10 -2.86 -1.60
N THR A 13 -2.44 -3.94 -0.88
CA THR A 13 -1.52 -5.07 -0.67
C THR A 13 -1.15 -5.76 -1.99
N ILE A 14 -2.12 -5.97 -2.88
CA ILE A 14 -1.86 -6.55 -4.21
C ILE A 14 -0.99 -5.59 -5.03
N ALA A 15 -1.26 -4.29 -4.99
CA ALA A 15 -0.44 -3.29 -5.68
C ALA A 15 1.02 -3.30 -5.18
N LEU A 16 1.24 -3.42 -3.87
CA LEU A 16 2.56 -3.56 -3.26
C LEU A 16 3.29 -4.81 -3.75
N VAL A 17 2.61 -5.96 -3.83
CA VAL A 17 3.20 -7.20 -4.36
C VAL A 17 3.62 -7.03 -5.81
N VAL A 18 2.77 -6.42 -6.64
CA VAL A 18 3.07 -6.15 -8.06
C VAL A 18 4.26 -5.18 -8.20
N LEU A 19 4.26 -4.09 -7.45
CA LEU A 19 5.38 -3.12 -7.44
C LEU A 19 6.69 -3.79 -6.98
N THR A 20 6.63 -4.70 -6.01
CA THR A 20 7.80 -5.45 -5.52
C THR A 20 8.35 -6.38 -6.58
N TYR A 21 7.47 -7.10 -7.27
CA TYR A 21 7.87 -7.92 -8.39
C TYR A 21 8.50 -7.10 -9.52
N LEU A 22 7.91 -5.97 -9.88
CA LEU A 22 8.45 -5.07 -10.91
C LEU A 22 9.81 -4.50 -10.49
N LEU A 23 9.98 -4.12 -9.22
CA LEU A 23 11.24 -3.62 -8.70
C LEU A 23 12.35 -4.67 -8.84
N LEU A 24 12.09 -5.90 -8.38
CA LEU A 24 13.03 -7.02 -8.48
C LEU A 24 13.39 -7.31 -9.94
N HIS A 25 12.39 -7.36 -10.81
CA HIS A 25 12.60 -7.59 -12.25
C HIS A 25 13.42 -6.47 -12.90
N LEU A 26 13.23 -5.21 -12.49
CA LEU A 26 14.01 -4.09 -13.00
C LEU A 26 15.46 -4.11 -12.52
N ILE A 27 15.68 -4.51 -11.27
CA ILE A 27 17.02 -4.67 -10.70
C ILE A 27 17.77 -5.78 -11.44
N ASP A 28 17.12 -6.93 -11.66
CA ASP A 28 17.71 -8.06 -12.41
C ASP A 28 17.99 -7.71 -13.88
N ALA A 29 17.14 -6.88 -14.49
CA ALA A 29 17.33 -6.41 -15.87
C ALA A 29 18.41 -5.32 -16.01
N GLY A 30 19.05 -4.89 -14.92
CA GLY A 30 20.08 -3.84 -14.94
C GLY A 30 19.56 -2.49 -15.43
N LYS A 31 18.26 -2.21 -15.24
CA LYS A 31 17.61 -0.99 -15.75
C LYS A 31 18.06 0.27 -15.00
N SER A 32 17.87 1.42 -15.64
CA SER A 32 18.25 2.75 -15.13
C SER A 32 17.75 2.98 -13.69
N GLY A 33 18.65 3.46 -12.82
CA GLY A 33 18.35 3.77 -11.41
C GLY A 33 17.20 4.76 -11.21
N THR A 34 16.88 5.57 -12.22
CA THR A 34 15.72 6.48 -12.19
C THR A 34 14.39 5.73 -12.07
N THR A 35 14.21 4.63 -12.80
CA THR A 35 12.96 3.85 -12.74
C THR A 35 12.84 3.07 -11.43
N ILE A 36 13.98 2.66 -10.85
CA ILE A 36 14.04 2.05 -9.51
C ILE A 36 13.57 3.05 -8.44
N ILE A 37 14.01 4.31 -8.53
CA ILE A 37 13.60 5.38 -7.60
C ILE A 37 12.10 5.67 -7.71
N GLU A 38 11.54 5.73 -8.92
CA GLU A 38 10.10 5.94 -9.13
C GLU A 38 9.27 4.82 -8.51
N ILE A 39 9.64 3.56 -8.76
CA ILE A 39 8.94 2.39 -8.19
C ILE A 39 9.06 2.38 -6.67
N THR A 40 10.25 2.66 -6.14
CA THR A 40 10.49 2.75 -4.68
C THR A 40 9.65 3.87 -4.05
N GLY A 41 9.54 5.01 -4.71
CA GLY A 41 8.66 6.11 -4.27
C GLY A 41 7.19 5.70 -4.24
N GLY A 42 6.73 4.97 -5.26
CA GLY A 42 5.38 4.41 -5.31
C GLY A 42 5.10 3.42 -4.16
N MET A 43 6.08 2.57 -3.82
CA MET A 43 5.96 1.66 -2.68
C MET A 43 5.81 2.40 -1.35
N LEU A 44 6.64 3.42 -1.11
CA LEU A 44 6.57 4.21 0.12
C LEU A 44 5.22 4.91 0.27
N LEU A 45 4.68 5.43 -0.83
CA LEU A 45 3.35 6.03 -0.83
C LEU A 45 2.25 5.01 -0.52
N SER A 46 2.33 3.81 -1.09
CA SER A 46 1.38 2.72 -0.82
C SER A 46 1.41 2.33 0.66
N ILE A 47 2.61 2.15 1.24
CA ILE A 47 2.78 1.87 2.68
C ILE A 47 2.17 2.98 3.54
N PHE A 48 2.40 4.24 3.18
CA PHE A 48 1.82 5.38 3.90
C PHE A 48 0.28 5.38 3.85
N LEU A 49 -0.30 5.12 2.68
CA LEU A 49 -1.76 5.01 2.52
C LEU A 49 -2.31 3.83 3.32
N MET A 50 -1.62 2.69 3.32
CA MET A 50 -1.98 1.52 4.12
C MET A 50 -2.05 1.87 5.62
N ILE A 51 -1.03 2.55 6.16
CA ILE A 51 -1.02 3.01 7.56
C ILE A 51 -2.21 3.93 7.84
N LEU A 52 -2.49 4.86 6.94
CA LEU A 52 -3.59 5.82 7.08
C LEU A 52 -4.96 5.11 7.06
N PHE A 53 -5.15 4.14 6.17
CA PHE A 53 -6.35 3.32 6.10
C PHE A 53 -6.55 2.47 7.34
N VAL A 54 -5.48 1.81 7.83
CA VAL A 54 -5.53 1.03 9.08
C VAL A 54 -5.88 1.94 10.26
N TYR A 55 -5.25 3.11 10.38
CA TYR A 55 -5.56 4.08 11.43
C TYR A 55 -7.03 4.53 11.39
N ARG A 56 -7.53 4.90 10.20
CA ARG A 56 -8.94 5.28 9.99
C ARG A 56 -9.90 4.13 10.30
N TYR A 57 -9.55 2.90 9.91
CA TYR A 57 -10.33 1.70 10.17
C TYR A 57 -10.46 1.41 11.66
N LEU A 58 -9.34 1.47 12.40
CA LEU A 58 -9.30 1.29 13.86
C LEU A 58 -10.11 2.39 14.57
N LYS A 59 -9.92 3.65 14.20
CA LYS A 59 -10.68 4.79 14.77
C LYS A 59 -12.18 4.65 14.53
N THR A 60 -12.59 4.25 13.33
CA THR A 60 -14.00 4.01 12.98
C THR A 60 -14.58 2.82 13.74
N SER A 61 -13.78 1.79 14.00
CA SER A 61 -14.21 0.60 14.74
C SER A 61 -14.33 0.84 16.25
N GLY A 62 -13.45 1.66 16.84
CA GLY A 62 -13.53 2.03 18.26
C GLY A 62 -14.68 2.99 18.62
N SER A 63 -15.16 3.79 17.66
CA SER A 63 -16.30 4.70 17.88
C SER A 63 -17.66 4.00 17.94
N SER A 64 -17.75 2.72 17.56
CA SER A 64 -19.02 1.99 17.51
C SER A 64 -19.37 1.23 18.80
N GLY A 65 -18.50 1.30 19.82
CA GLY A 65 -18.71 0.68 21.15
C GLY A 65 -19.12 1.66 22.26
N ARG A 66 -19.40 2.93 21.93
CA ARG A 66 -20.05 3.89 22.83
C ARG A 66 -21.52 4.04 22.43
N LYS A 67 -22.32 3.00 22.64
CA LYS A 67 -23.76 3.10 22.84
C LYS A 67 -24.17 2.02 23.83
#